data_AF-A0A7S3NT69-F1
#
_entry.id   AF-A0A7S3NT69-F1
#
_cell.length_a   1.000
_cell.length_b   1.000
_cell.length_c   1.000
_cell.angle_alpha   90.00
_cell.angle_beta   90.00
_cell.angle_gamma   90.00
#
_symmetry.space_group_name_H-M   'P 1'
#
loop_
_entity.id
_entity.type
_entity.pdbx_description
1 polymer ?
#
loop_
_entity_poly.entity_id
_entity_poly.type
_entity_poly.pdbx_seq_one_letter_code
_entity_poly.pdbx_strand_id
1 'polypeptide(L)'
;QSQYLPLLIPTQNNKNDHGFGRDLWTLNPASTSPIHLEMFKFLGAMIGMAFRSGQVIDLKLCSIFWKKLVNESPTLEDLDFTDAYAVQFIKDVENVKLGISKEEFKYAMELTWTTQLSNGETVPVCEGGEEKPVQYEEVDDYHKKVIETRIHESDKQFNAVKQGFDLIFPTSCLSILSWREVELRVVGPSTISVEDLKSITYYSNCCPDNE
;
A
#
# COMPACT_ATOMS: atom_id res chain seq x y z
N GLN A 1 10.01 -12.67 0.69
CA GLN A 1 8.82 -13.29 1.32
C GLN A 1 8.88 -14.80 1.14
N SER A 2 8.39 -15.57 2.11
CA SER A 2 8.20 -17.02 1.98
C SER A 2 7.16 -17.34 0.89
N GLN A 3 7.46 -18.27 -0.03
CA GLN A 3 6.51 -18.78 -1.03
C GLN A 3 5.28 -19.46 -0.40
N TYR A 4 5.31 -19.71 0.91
CA TYR A 4 4.31 -20.49 1.64
C TYR A 4 3.24 -19.63 2.35
N LEU A 5 3.38 -18.29 2.38
CA LEU A 5 2.45 -17.42 3.12
C LEU A 5 1.85 -16.32 2.23
N PRO A 6 0.57 -16.40 1.84
CA PRO A 6 -0.07 -15.46 0.91
C PRO A 6 -0.52 -14.15 1.58
N LEU A 7 0.17 -13.68 2.63
CA LEU A 7 -0.26 -12.51 3.41
C LEU A 7 0.06 -11.19 2.73
N LEU A 8 1.24 -11.09 2.12
CA LEU A 8 1.70 -9.91 1.40
C LEU A 8 1.77 -10.23 -0.09
N ILE A 9 1.52 -9.22 -0.91
CA ILE A 9 1.73 -9.24 -2.36
C ILE A 9 2.57 -8.02 -2.76
N PRO A 10 3.35 -8.10 -3.85
CA PRO A 10 4.03 -6.92 -4.35
C PRO A 10 2.97 -5.86 -4.70
N THR A 11 3.31 -4.58 -4.50
CA THR A 11 2.48 -3.49 -5.03
C THR A 11 2.38 -3.59 -6.56
N GLN A 12 1.41 -2.93 -7.19
CA GLN A 12 1.31 -2.95 -8.65
C GLN A 12 2.53 -2.29 -9.30
N ASN A 13 3.08 -1.24 -8.66
CA ASN A 13 4.33 -0.63 -9.09
C ASN A 13 5.51 -1.61 -9.04
N ASN A 14 5.60 -2.43 -7.99
CA ASN A 14 6.61 -3.49 -7.88
C ASN A 14 6.39 -4.58 -8.94
N LYS A 15 5.17 -5.08 -9.08
CA LYS A 15 4.83 -6.14 -10.05
C LYS A 15 5.10 -5.75 -11.51
N ASN A 16 4.82 -4.50 -11.86
CA ASN A 16 4.93 -4.01 -13.24
C ASN A 16 6.24 -3.26 -13.52
N ASP A 17 7.14 -3.16 -12.53
CA ASP A 17 8.38 -2.37 -12.59
C ASP A 17 8.14 -0.92 -13.08
N HIS A 18 7.04 -0.29 -12.62
CA HIS A 18 6.59 1.02 -13.06
C HIS A 18 6.24 1.92 -11.87
N GLY A 19 6.43 3.23 -12.00
CA GLY A 19 6.15 4.19 -10.92
C GLY A 19 7.20 4.19 -9.79
N PHE A 20 6.85 4.81 -8.66
CA PHE A 20 7.68 4.85 -7.45
C PHE A 20 7.43 3.64 -6.55
N GLY A 21 8.34 3.35 -5.61
CA GLY A 21 8.13 2.28 -4.62
C GLY A 21 8.12 0.86 -5.22
N ARG A 22 8.96 0.62 -6.24
CA ARG A 22 9.00 -0.64 -7.02
C ARG A 22 9.54 -1.87 -6.26
N ASP A 23 9.91 -1.71 -5.00
CA ASP A 23 10.33 -2.80 -4.11
C ASP A 23 9.36 -3.00 -2.93
N LEU A 24 8.26 -2.24 -2.90
CA LEU A 24 7.28 -2.25 -1.81
C LEU A 24 6.25 -3.38 -1.97
N TRP A 25 5.62 -3.69 -0.84
CA TRP A 25 4.61 -4.72 -0.66
C TRP A 25 3.34 -4.12 -0.04
N THR A 26 2.21 -4.76 -0.30
CA THR A 26 0.92 -4.46 0.33
C THR A 26 0.30 -5.72 0.91
N LEU A 27 -0.72 -5.55 1.76
CA LEU A 27 -1.50 -6.67 2.28
C LEU A 27 -2.29 -7.30 1.12
N ASN A 28 -2.44 -8.62 1.14
CA ASN A 28 -3.22 -9.31 0.14
C ASN A 28 -4.74 -9.21 0.46
N PRO A 29 -5.55 -8.51 -0.34
CA PRO A 29 -6.99 -8.38 -0.09
C PRO A 29 -7.72 -9.72 -0.17
N ALA A 30 -7.19 -10.73 -0.88
CA ALA A 30 -7.77 -12.07 -0.93
C ALA A 30 -7.56 -12.88 0.37
N SER A 31 -6.61 -12.48 1.22
CA SER A 31 -6.25 -13.25 2.42
C SER A 31 -7.22 -12.99 3.58
N THR A 32 -8.42 -13.54 3.48
CA THR A 32 -9.54 -13.25 4.39
C THR A 32 -9.96 -14.41 5.30
N SER A 33 -9.35 -15.59 5.14
CA SER A 33 -9.66 -16.80 5.92
C SER A 33 -9.30 -16.60 7.41
N PRO A 34 -9.95 -17.31 8.35
CA PRO A 34 -9.64 -17.16 9.77
C PRO A 34 -8.16 -17.37 10.11
N ILE A 35 -7.50 -18.33 9.45
CA ILE A 35 -6.07 -18.58 9.65
C ILE A 35 -5.21 -17.42 9.13
N HIS A 36 -5.57 -16.80 8.00
CA HIS A 36 -4.87 -15.63 7.49
C HIS A 36 -5.01 -14.44 8.44
N LEU A 37 -6.19 -14.24 9.04
CA LEU A 37 -6.41 -13.14 9.99
C LEU A 37 -5.59 -13.33 11.27
N GLU A 38 -5.50 -14.55 11.81
CA GLU A 38 -4.60 -14.83 12.94
C GLU A 38 -3.12 -14.62 12.57
N MET A 39 -2.73 -14.95 11.33
CA MET A 39 -1.38 -14.65 10.84
C MET A 39 -1.13 -13.13 10.70
N PHE A 40 -2.10 -12.35 10.23
CA PHE A 40 -2.00 -10.89 10.19
C PHE A 40 -1.92 -10.30 11.60
N LYS A 41 -2.68 -10.83 12.54
CA LYS A 41 -2.58 -10.47 13.96
C LYS A 41 -1.20 -10.79 14.53
N PHE A 42 -0.62 -11.93 14.18
CA PHE A 42 0.76 -12.25 14.55
C PHE A 42 1.76 -11.26 13.93
N LEU A 43 1.62 -10.94 12.63
CA LEU A 43 2.44 -9.91 11.97
C LEU A 43 2.33 -8.56 12.69
N GLY A 44 1.12 -8.15 13.08
CA GLY A 44 0.88 -6.95 13.88
C GLY A 44 1.62 -6.97 15.22
N ALA A 45 1.57 -8.10 15.93
CA ALA A 45 2.30 -8.26 17.18
C ALA A 45 3.82 -8.21 16.98
N MET A 46 4.36 -8.76 15.89
CA MET A 46 5.77 -8.62 15.54
C MET A 46 6.16 -7.16 15.28
N ILE A 47 5.34 -6.41 14.52
CA ILE A 47 5.55 -4.98 14.26
C ILE A 47 5.50 -4.18 15.57
N GLY A 48 4.53 -4.46 16.44
CA GLY A 48 4.42 -3.82 17.75
C GLY A 48 5.59 -4.14 18.67
N MET A 49 6.12 -5.36 18.60
CA MET A 49 7.31 -5.78 19.35
C MET A 49 8.56 -5.05 18.85
N ALA A 50 8.76 -4.97 17.53
CA ALA A 50 9.85 -4.22 16.91
C ALA A 50 9.81 -2.75 17.35
N PHE A 51 8.64 -2.11 17.26
CA PHE A 51 8.44 -0.73 17.69
C PHE A 51 8.77 -0.52 19.19
N ARG A 52 8.33 -1.44 20.06
CA ARG A 52 8.51 -1.32 21.52
C ARG A 52 9.93 -1.64 21.98
N SER A 53 10.59 -2.64 21.37
CA SER A 53 11.92 -3.08 21.78
C SER A 53 13.04 -2.26 21.15
N GLY A 54 12.75 -1.52 20.07
CA GLY A 54 13.74 -0.84 19.24
C GLY A 54 14.52 -1.78 18.33
N GLN A 55 14.09 -3.04 18.21
CA GLN A 55 14.63 -3.97 17.23
C GLN A 55 14.00 -3.72 15.86
N VAL A 56 14.82 -3.73 14.82
CA VAL A 56 14.36 -3.53 13.45
C VAL A 56 13.92 -4.85 12.81
N ILE A 57 12.92 -4.78 11.94
CA ILE A 57 12.47 -5.90 11.09
C ILE A 57 12.50 -5.47 9.62
N ASP A 58 13.03 -6.34 8.76
CA ASP A 58 13.10 -6.08 7.32
C ASP A 58 11.70 -6.23 6.68
N LEU A 59 10.94 -5.12 6.66
CA LEU A 59 9.63 -5.02 6.04
C LEU A 59 9.61 -3.84 5.07
N LYS A 60 9.22 -4.10 3.82
CA LYS A 60 9.07 -3.09 2.77
C LYS A 60 7.60 -2.86 2.46
N LEU A 61 6.86 -2.21 3.36
CA LEU A 61 5.42 -1.96 3.19
C LEU A 61 5.15 -0.58 2.59
N CYS A 62 4.08 -0.46 1.79
CA CYS A 62 3.68 0.82 1.19
C CYS A 62 3.21 1.86 2.23
N SER A 63 3.25 3.15 1.87
CA SER A 63 2.89 4.26 2.76
C SER A 63 1.44 4.18 3.27
N ILE A 64 0.52 3.63 2.47
CA ILE A 64 -0.88 3.38 2.85
C ILE A 64 -0.95 2.57 4.16
N PHE A 65 -0.10 1.56 4.31
CA PHE A 65 -0.05 0.72 5.52
C PHE A 65 0.33 1.53 6.76
N TRP A 66 1.43 2.28 6.67
CA TRP A 66 1.96 3.04 7.79
C TRP A 66 1.04 4.20 8.20
N LYS A 67 0.46 4.91 7.21
CA LYS A 67 -0.53 5.96 7.46
C LYS A 67 -1.75 5.44 8.20
N LYS A 68 -2.31 4.31 7.75
CA LYS A 68 -3.42 3.68 8.46
C LYS A 68 -3.06 3.28 9.90
N LEU A 69 -1.82 2.84 10.15
CA LEU A 69 -1.37 2.45 11.50
C LEU A 69 -1.36 3.62 12.49
N VAL A 70 -1.05 4.83 12.02
CA VAL A 70 -1.07 6.06 12.82
C VAL A 70 -2.41 6.80 12.78
N ASN A 71 -3.43 6.22 12.13
CA ASN A 71 -4.74 6.84 11.86
C ASN A 71 -4.67 8.10 10.98
N GLU A 72 -3.67 8.19 10.10
CA GLU A 72 -3.64 9.16 9.01
C GLU A 72 -4.39 8.63 7.78
N SER A 73 -5.16 9.48 7.11
CA SER A 73 -5.86 9.13 5.88
C SER A 73 -4.88 9.05 4.70
N PRO A 74 -4.81 7.91 3.98
CA PRO A 74 -4.06 7.82 2.73
C PRO A 74 -4.61 8.80 1.67
N THR A 75 -3.72 9.32 0.84
CA THR A 75 -4.03 10.27 -0.25
C THR A 75 -3.93 9.59 -1.62
N LEU A 76 -4.33 10.30 -2.66
CA LEU A 76 -4.13 9.83 -4.04
C LEU A 76 -2.65 9.63 -4.38
N GLU A 77 -1.75 10.41 -3.78
CA GLU A 77 -0.30 10.25 -3.95
C GLU A 77 0.19 8.92 -3.35
N ASP A 78 -0.37 8.48 -2.21
CA ASP A 78 -0.03 7.16 -1.65
C ASP A 78 -0.50 6.02 -2.56
N LEU A 79 -1.65 6.20 -3.20
CA LEU A 79 -2.13 5.27 -4.22
C LEU A 79 -1.20 5.27 -5.44
N ASP A 80 -0.75 6.43 -5.92
CA ASP A 80 0.20 6.54 -7.04
C ASP A 80 1.53 5.83 -6.75
N PHE A 81 2.03 5.93 -5.51
CA PHE A 81 3.22 5.21 -5.03
C PHE A 81 3.02 3.68 -4.92
N THR A 82 1.78 3.21 -4.92
CA THR A 82 1.42 1.78 -4.82
C THR A 82 1.00 1.22 -6.18
N ASP A 83 0.31 2.01 -6.98
CA ASP A 83 -0.35 1.64 -8.23
C ASP A 83 -0.53 2.88 -9.12
N ALA A 84 0.54 3.25 -9.81
CA ALA A 84 0.59 4.38 -10.74
C ALA A 84 -0.34 4.15 -11.95
N TYR A 85 -0.58 2.90 -12.35
CA TYR A 85 -1.51 2.59 -13.43
C TYR A 85 -2.97 2.90 -13.04
N ALA A 86 -3.39 2.58 -11.82
CA ALA A 86 -4.73 2.94 -11.36
C ALA A 86 -4.92 4.47 -11.34
N VAL A 87 -3.91 5.23 -10.92
CA VAL A 87 -3.97 6.70 -10.93
C VAL A 87 -3.92 7.26 -12.35
N GLN A 88 -3.11 6.68 -13.24
CA GLN A 88 -3.06 7.06 -14.64
C GLN A 88 -4.40 6.80 -15.34
N PHE A 89 -5.04 5.66 -15.08
CA PHE A 89 -6.35 5.33 -15.61
C PHE A 89 -7.41 6.38 -15.23
N ILE A 90 -7.45 6.80 -13.96
CA ILE A 90 -8.35 7.87 -13.48
C ILE A 90 -8.10 9.17 -14.25
N LYS A 91 -6.83 9.54 -14.47
CA LYS A 91 -6.46 10.74 -15.25
C LYS A 91 -6.87 10.60 -16.72
N ASP A 92 -6.73 9.42 -17.30
CA ASP A 92 -7.08 9.16 -18.70
C ASP A 92 -8.60 9.26 -18.91
N VAL A 93 -9.42 8.73 -18.00
CA VAL A 93 -10.89 8.89 -18.04
C VAL A 93 -11.28 10.37 -17.98
N GLU A 94 -10.65 11.15 -17.10
CA GLU A 94 -10.90 12.59 -17.00
C GLU A 94 -10.51 13.33 -18.30
N ASN A 95 -9.35 13.01 -18.87
CA ASN A 95 -8.88 13.62 -20.12
C ASN A 95 -9.82 13.30 -21.29
N VAL A 96 -10.32 12.06 -21.36
CA VAL A 96 -11.30 11.66 -22.38
C VAL A 96 -12.59 12.43 -22.20
N LYS A 97 -13.13 12.52 -20.97
CA LYS A 97 -14.34 13.30 -20.65
C LYS A 97 -14.23 14.76 -21.10
N LEU A 98 -13.09 15.41 -20.91
CA LEU A 98 -12.86 16.80 -21.33
C LEU A 98 -12.79 16.98 -22.86
N GLY A 99 -12.46 15.92 -23.60
CA GLY A 99 -12.24 15.96 -25.04
C GLY A 99 -13.44 15.60 -25.91
N ILE A 100 -14.54 15.11 -25.33
CA ILE A 100 -15.68 14.56 -26.08
C ILE A 100 -17.03 15.03 -25.55
N SER A 101 -18.07 14.93 -26.38
CA SER A 101 -19.44 15.20 -25.95
C SER A 101 -20.01 14.07 -25.08
N LYS A 102 -21.13 14.36 -24.40
CA LYS A 102 -21.89 13.37 -23.64
C LYS A 102 -22.32 12.17 -24.50
N GLU A 103 -22.76 12.43 -25.73
CA GLU A 103 -23.22 11.40 -26.67
C GLU A 103 -22.06 10.52 -27.14
N GLU A 104 -20.87 11.09 -27.29
CA GLU A 104 -19.65 10.40 -27.71
C GLU A 104 -19.07 9.52 -26.59
N PHE A 105 -19.20 9.95 -25.32
CA PHE A 105 -18.66 9.22 -24.15
C PHE A 105 -19.10 7.75 -24.10
N LYS A 106 -20.36 7.48 -24.39
CA LYS A 106 -20.91 6.11 -24.39
C LYS A 106 -20.23 5.18 -25.40
N TYR A 107 -19.70 5.72 -26.50
CA TYR A 107 -19.04 4.94 -27.54
C TYR A 107 -17.51 4.96 -27.40
N ALA A 108 -16.96 5.96 -26.71
CA ALA A 108 -15.53 6.10 -26.50
C ALA A 108 -15.00 5.18 -25.40
N MET A 109 -15.80 4.88 -24.37
CA MET A 109 -15.37 4.10 -23.21
C MET A 109 -16.44 3.11 -22.74
N GLU A 110 -16.09 1.83 -22.67
CA GLU A 110 -16.89 0.80 -22.01
C GLU A 110 -16.55 0.76 -20.51
N LEU A 111 -16.98 1.80 -19.79
CA LEU A 111 -16.72 1.96 -18.36
C LEU A 111 -17.91 1.45 -17.53
N THR A 112 -17.68 0.51 -16.63
CA THR A 112 -18.66 0.06 -15.62
C THR A 112 -18.24 0.54 -14.24
N TRP A 113 -19.17 0.49 -13.28
CA TRP A 113 -18.90 0.83 -11.88
C TRP A 113 -18.09 -0.28 -11.19
N THR A 114 -16.91 -0.58 -11.73
CA THR A 114 -15.96 -1.59 -11.24
C THR A 114 -14.54 -1.03 -11.19
N THR A 115 -13.66 -1.71 -10.45
CA THR A 115 -12.22 -1.45 -10.41
C THR A 115 -11.44 -2.75 -10.21
N GLN A 116 -10.20 -2.79 -10.69
CA GLN A 116 -9.27 -3.88 -10.37
C GLN A 116 -8.54 -3.60 -9.04
N LEU A 117 -8.47 -4.61 -8.17
CA LEU A 117 -7.78 -4.59 -6.89
C LEU A 117 -6.28 -4.94 -7.03
N SER A 118 -5.50 -4.80 -5.96
CA SER A 118 -4.05 -5.09 -6.00
C SER A 118 -3.72 -6.58 -6.20
N ASN A 119 -4.66 -7.48 -5.94
CA ASN A 119 -4.54 -8.90 -6.27
C ASN A 119 -4.93 -9.22 -7.73
N GLY A 120 -5.42 -8.23 -8.51
CA GLY A 120 -5.90 -8.39 -9.88
C GLY A 120 -7.39 -8.75 -10.01
N GLU A 121 -8.11 -8.91 -8.91
CA GLU A 121 -9.55 -9.18 -8.91
C GLU A 121 -10.33 -7.91 -9.31
N THR A 122 -11.33 -8.06 -10.17
CA THR A 122 -12.23 -6.94 -10.52
C THR A 122 -13.44 -7.00 -9.59
N VAL A 123 -13.72 -5.89 -8.92
CA VAL A 123 -14.83 -5.77 -7.97
C VAL A 123 -15.73 -4.59 -8.30
N PRO A 124 -17.03 -4.69 -7.98
CA PRO A 124 -17.93 -3.55 -8.09
C PRO A 124 -17.59 -2.48 -7.04
N VAL A 125 -17.64 -1.20 -7.42
CA VAL A 125 -17.47 -0.06 -6.50
C VAL A 125 -18.80 0.47 -5.96
N CYS A 126 -19.92 -0.07 -6.45
CA CYS A 126 -21.28 0.14 -5.93
C CYS A 126 -22.13 -1.12 -6.14
N GLU A 127 -23.28 -1.22 -5.47
CA GLU A 127 -24.21 -2.33 -5.67
C GLU A 127 -24.64 -2.45 -7.16
N GLY A 128 -24.54 -3.66 -7.71
CA GLY A 128 -24.83 -3.92 -9.14
C GLY A 128 -23.84 -3.27 -10.12
N GLY A 129 -22.68 -2.81 -9.66
CA GLY A 129 -21.76 -2.00 -10.47
C GLY A 129 -21.18 -2.71 -11.70
N GLU A 130 -21.16 -4.05 -11.70
CA GLU A 130 -20.69 -4.88 -12.83
C GLU A 130 -21.54 -4.70 -14.09
N GLU A 131 -22.84 -4.47 -13.93
CA GLU A 131 -23.80 -4.32 -15.03
C GLU A 131 -24.19 -2.84 -15.25
N LYS A 132 -23.73 -1.93 -14.39
CA LYS A 132 -24.05 -0.51 -14.47
C LYS A 132 -22.97 0.23 -15.28
N PRO A 133 -23.29 0.77 -16.47
CA PRO A 133 -22.37 1.64 -17.19
C PRO A 133 -22.28 3.02 -16.52
N VAL A 134 -21.06 3.56 -16.42
CA VAL A 134 -20.81 4.91 -15.91
C VAL A 134 -21.30 5.94 -16.92
N GLN A 135 -22.10 6.91 -16.46
CA GLN A 135 -22.55 8.02 -17.31
C GLN A 135 -21.57 9.19 -17.28
N TYR A 136 -21.61 10.04 -18.30
CA TYR A 136 -20.74 11.23 -18.43
C TYR A 136 -20.76 12.14 -17.18
N GLU A 137 -21.94 12.36 -16.60
CA GLU A 137 -22.09 13.17 -15.38
C GLU A 137 -21.61 12.47 -14.11
N GLU A 138 -21.49 11.14 -14.14
CA GLU A 138 -21.15 10.32 -12.97
C GLU A 138 -19.63 10.11 -12.82
N VAL A 139 -18.81 10.54 -13.78
CA VAL A 139 -17.36 10.28 -13.81
C VAL A 139 -16.65 10.74 -12.53
N ASP A 140 -17.02 11.89 -11.99
CA ASP A 140 -16.39 12.43 -10.77
C ASP A 140 -16.69 11.56 -9.55
N ASP A 141 -17.90 11.00 -9.49
CA ASP A 141 -18.33 10.12 -8.41
C ASP A 141 -17.76 8.71 -8.60
N TYR A 142 -17.62 8.25 -9.84
CA TYR A 142 -16.89 7.04 -10.19
C TYR A 142 -15.44 7.13 -9.71
N HIS A 143 -14.72 8.22 -9.99
CA HIS A 143 -13.34 8.42 -9.52
C HIS A 143 -13.23 8.34 -8.00
N LYS A 144 -14.10 9.05 -7.27
CA LYS A 144 -14.12 9.00 -5.80
C LYS A 144 -14.33 7.57 -5.30
N LYS A 145 -15.27 6.84 -5.90
CA LYS A 145 -15.58 5.45 -5.50
C LYS A 145 -14.44 4.49 -5.79
N VAL A 146 -13.79 4.62 -6.94
CA VAL A 146 -12.59 3.83 -7.27
C VAL A 146 -11.48 4.11 -6.25
N ILE A 147 -11.15 5.37 -5.98
CA ILE A 147 -10.10 5.73 -5.02
C ILE A 147 -10.42 5.19 -3.62
N GLU A 148 -11.66 5.37 -3.16
CA GLU A 148 -12.15 4.84 -1.88
C GLU A 148 -11.97 3.31 -1.82
N THR A 149 -12.45 2.59 -2.84
CA THR A 149 -12.30 1.12 -2.91
C THR A 149 -10.82 0.70 -2.91
N ARG A 150 -9.96 1.35 -3.70
CA ARG A 150 -8.52 1.00 -3.77
C ARG A 150 -7.80 1.26 -2.45
N ILE A 151 -8.10 2.38 -1.77
CA ILE A 151 -7.51 2.68 -0.46
C ILE A 151 -7.99 1.67 0.60
N HIS A 152 -9.25 1.26 0.56
CA HIS A 152 -9.88 0.42 1.59
C HIS A 152 -9.87 -1.09 1.28
N GLU A 153 -9.26 -1.53 0.18
CA GLU A 153 -9.33 -2.92 -0.31
C GLU A 153 -8.84 -3.98 0.69
N SER A 154 -7.96 -3.60 1.62
CA SER A 154 -7.34 -4.50 2.61
C SER A 154 -7.69 -4.15 4.06
N ASP A 155 -8.79 -3.43 4.30
CA ASP A 155 -9.17 -3.00 5.65
C ASP A 155 -9.39 -4.16 6.62
N LYS A 156 -9.92 -5.28 6.14
CA LYS A 156 -10.12 -6.48 6.97
C LYS A 156 -8.79 -7.04 7.48
N GLN A 157 -7.80 -7.14 6.60
CA GLN A 157 -6.44 -7.61 6.92
C GLN A 157 -5.73 -6.61 7.83
N PHE A 158 -5.84 -5.32 7.48
CA PHE A 158 -5.26 -4.24 8.26
C PHE A 158 -5.80 -4.21 9.69
N ASN A 159 -7.11 -4.41 9.88
CA ASN A 159 -7.72 -4.47 11.21
C ASN A 159 -7.17 -5.63 12.04
N ALA A 160 -6.88 -6.78 11.44
CA ALA A 160 -6.22 -7.89 12.13
C ALA A 160 -4.78 -7.54 12.53
N VAL A 161 -4.01 -6.90 11.63
CA VAL A 161 -2.67 -6.37 11.96
C VAL A 161 -2.75 -5.37 13.12
N LYS A 162 -3.69 -4.42 13.06
CA LYS A 162 -3.89 -3.41 14.11
C LYS A 162 -4.19 -4.05 15.45
N GLN A 163 -5.09 -5.04 15.50
CA GLN A 163 -5.37 -5.81 16.71
C GLN A 163 -4.12 -6.48 17.27
N GLY A 164 -3.27 -7.05 16.41
CA GLY A 164 -2.01 -7.64 16.79
C GLY A 164 -1.04 -6.63 17.41
N PHE A 165 -0.90 -5.48 16.77
CA PHE A 165 -0.06 -4.38 17.24
C PHE A 165 -0.52 -3.87 18.61
N ASP A 166 -1.83 -3.66 18.77
CA ASP A 166 -2.47 -3.17 20.00
C ASP A 166 -2.25 -4.13 21.21
N LEU A 167 -1.94 -5.42 20.98
CA LEU A 167 -1.54 -6.34 22.06
C LEU A 167 -0.20 -5.97 22.69
N ILE A 168 0.67 -5.26 21.96
CA ILE A 168 2.03 -4.92 22.39
C ILE A 168 2.18 -3.45 22.75
N PHE A 169 1.60 -2.57 21.91
CA PHE A 169 1.64 -1.13 22.07
C PHE A 169 0.34 -0.49 21.57
N PRO A 170 -0.38 0.31 22.37
CA PRO A 170 -1.63 0.93 21.93
C PRO A 170 -1.41 1.91 20.76
N THR A 171 -2.07 1.66 19.63
CA THR A 171 -2.04 2.52 18.44
C THR A 171 -2.50 3.96 18.70
N SER A 172 -3.35 4.18 19.72
CA SER A 172 -3.75 5.53 20.15
C SER A 172 -2.56 6.40 20.56
N CYS A 173 -1.50 5.80 21.09
CA CYS A 173 -0.27 6.48 21.48
C CYS A 173 0.64 6.83 20.28
N LEU A 174 0.35 6.34 19.07
CA LEU A 174 1.12 6.68 17.87
C LEU A 174 0.75 8.05 17.27
N SER A 175 -0.35 8.65 17.69
CA SER A 175 -0.86 9.94 17.15
C SER A 175 0.10 11.13 17.28
N ILE A 176 1.15 11.02 18.10
CA ILE A 176 2.21 12.02 18.24
C ILE A 176 3.34 11.86 17.21
N LEU A 177 3.37 10.75 16.48
CA LEU A 177 4.38 10.41 15.49
C LEU A 177 3.78 10.48 14.09
N SER A 178 4.58 10.95 13.14
CA SER A 178 4.28 10.75 11.73
C SER A 178 4.44 9.29 11.33
N TRP A 179 3.73 8.87 10.27
CA TRP A 179 3.88 7.52 9.71
C TRP A 179 5.33 7.15 9.38
N ARG A 180 6.16 8.12 8.94
CA ARG A 180 7.59 7.93 8.63
C ARG A 180 8.42 7.63 9.88
N GLU A 181 8.11 8.27 11.00
CA GLU A 181 8.80 8.03 12.27
C GLU A 181 8.43 6.67 12.87
N VAL A 182 7.21 6.18 12.61
CA VAL A 182 6.80 4.83 12.98
C VAL A 182 7.49 3.79 12.09
N GLU A 183 7.48 4.00 10.77
CA GLU A 183 8.21 3.15 9.82
C GLU A 183 9.71 3.08 10.18
N LEU A 184 10.36 4.22 10.41
CA LEU A 184 11.78 4.28 10.77
C LEU A 184 12.09 3.50 12.06
N ARG A 185 11.21 3.54 13.06
CA ARG A 185 11.40 2.79 14.31
C ARG A 185 11.21 1.28 14.13
N VAL A 186 10.35 0.87 13.20
CA VAL A 186 10.06 -0.55 12.94
C VAL A 186 11.08 -1.17 11.99
N VAL A 187 11.41 -0.48 10.89
CA VAL A 187 12.20 -1.02 9.78
C VAL A 187 13.66 -0.58 9.85
N GLY A 188 13.93 0.54 10.52
CA GLY A 188 15.24 1.17 10.51
C GLY A 188 15.44 2.10 9.32
N PRO A 189 16.59 2.79 9.25
CA PRO A 189 16.88 3.72 8.18
C PRO A 189 17.07 2.99 6.84
N SER A 190 16.45 3.53 5.79
CA SER A 190 16.56 3.01 4.42
C SER A 190 17.87 3.40 3.72
N THR A 191 18.62 4.33 4.29
CA THR A 191 19.94 4.76 3.80
C THR A 191 20.94 4.68 4.96
N ILE A 192 22.05 3.97 4.74
CA ILE A 192 23.17 3.90 5.67
C ILE A 192 24.27 4.78 5.08
N SER A 193 24.82 5.71 5.85
CA SER A 193 25.93 6.51 5.36
C SER A 193 27.16 5.65 5.11
N VAL A 194 27.97 6.01 4.12
CA VAL A 194 29.23 5.30 3.86
C VAL A 194 30.15 5.41 5.07
N GLU A 195 30.10 6.53 5.78
CA GLU A 195 30.81 6.81 7.02
C GLU A 195 30.39 5.83 8.13
N ASP A 196 29.09 5.60 8.33
CA ASP A 196 28.60 4.63 9.32
C ASP A 196 29.06 3.21 8.98
N LEU A 197 28.96 2.82 7.71
CA LEU A 197 29.46 1.53 7.22
C LEU A 197 30.97 1.38 7.45
N LYS A 198 31.76 2.40 7.15
CA LYS A 198 33.22 2.41 7.39
C LYS A 198 33.52 2.26 8.88
N SER A 199 32.77 2.93 9.75
CA SER A 199 33.02 2.91 11.20
C SER A 199 32.86 1.53 11.86
N ILE A 200 32.08 0.63 11.25
CA ILE A 200 31.80 -0.73 11.75
C ILE A 200 32.43 -1.84 10.90
N THR A 201 33.21 -1.51 9.86
CA THR A 201 33.85 -2.48 8.96
C THR A 201 35.27 -2.81 9.44
N TYR A 202 35.54 -4.10 9.65
CA TYR A 202 36.89 -4.60 9.98
C TYR A 202 37.53 -5.21 8.74
N TYR A 203 38.70 -4.69 8.35
CA TYR A 203 39.48 -5.23 7.24
C TYR A 203 40.40 -6.35 7.74
N SER A 204 40.41 -7.47 7.03
CA SER A 204 41.40 -8.54 7.22
C SER A 204 42.19 -8.70 5.93
N ASN A 205 43.52 -8.63 6.04
CA ASN A 205 44.49 -8.68 4.94
C ASN A 205 44.51 -7.48 3.95
N CYS A 206 43.84 -6.36 4.28
CA CYS A 206 43.94 -5.09 3.56
C CYS A 206 43.99 -3.92 4.57
N CYS A 207 44.67 -2.82 4.24
CA CYS A 207 44.64 -1.58 5.02
C CYS A 207 43.66 -0.56 4.40
N PRO A 208 43.06 0.35 5.20
CA PRO A 208 42.13 1.36 4.70
C PRO A 208 42.73 2.32 3.66
N ASP A 209 44.06 2.50 3.66
CA ASP A 209 44.79 3.49 2.87
C ASP A 209 45.44 2.93 1.59
N ASN A 210 44.99 1.76 1.10
CA ASN A 210 45.45 1.28 -0.20
C ASN A 210 44.73 2.03 -1.33
N GLU A 211 45.25 3.20 -1.71
CA GLU A 211 45.02 3.83 -3.03
C GLU A 211 45.65 3.02 -4.17
#